data_AF-A0A969NC54-F1
#
_entry.id   AF-A0A969NC54-F1
#
_cell.length_a   1.000
_cell.length_b   1.000
_cell.length_c   1.000
_cell.angle_alpha   90.00
_cell.angle_beta   90.00
_cell.angle_gamma   90.00
#
_symmetry.space_group_name_H-M   'P 1'
#
loop_
_entity.id
_entity.type
_entity.pdbx_description
1 polymer ?
#
loop_
_entity_poly.entity_id
_entity_poly.type
_entity_poly.pdbx_seq_one_letter_code
_entity_poly.pdbx_strand_id
1 'polypeptide(L)'
;MIDYEKFCIDSIVWHSTKIEGCSLTETDTKVLIENDITAAGKPLKDHLMIKDHYAAFEYIKEQAKNKRKLSVDFIREIGALVMKNTGGFTKTVLGDFDTSKGDLRLAQVYVDKKYFPDYKKVPELLKHLCQFVNERIDKSER
;
A
#
# COMPACT_ATOMS: atom_id res chain seq x y z
N MET A 1 3.99 -29.87 -6.13
CA MET A 1 3.52 -28.97 -7.21
C MET A 1 3.77 -27.56 -6.73
N ILE A 2 4.43 -26.71 -7.53
CA ILE A 2 4.71 -25.32 -7.12
C ILE A 2 3.40 -24.53 -7.25
N ASP A 3 3.00 -23.86 -6.17
CA ASP A 3 1.93 -22.87 -6.23
C ASP A 3 2.47 -21.59 -6.86
N TYR A 4 2.18 -21.41 -8.15
CA TYR A 4 2.69 -20.31 -8.96
C TYR A 4 2.09 -18.96 -8.52
N GLU A 5 0.81 -18.93 -8.14
CA GLU A 5 0.16 -17.71 -7.68
C GLU A 5 0.83 -17.20 -6.41
N LYS A 6 1.04 -18.12 -5.46
CA LYS A 6 1.73 -17.81 -4.20
C LYS A 6 3.15 -17.29 -4.43
N PHE A 7 3.91 -17.95 -5.30
CA PHE A 7 5.25 -17.49 -5.67
C PHE A 7 5.26 -16.06 -6.24
N CYS A 8 4.31 -15.73 -7.12
CA CYS A 8 4.19 -14.39 -7.67
C CYS A 8 3.87 -13.35 -6.58
N ILE A 9 2.98 -13.67 -5.65
CA ILE A 9 2.61 -12.76 -4.56
C ILE A 9 3.81 -12.50 -3.64
N ASP A 10 4.51 -13.55 -3.21
CA ASP A 10 5.71 -13.43 -2.38
C ASP A 10 6.77 -12.55 -3.03
N SER A 11 6.99 -12.74 -4.34
CA SER A 11 7.93 -11.94 -5.14
C SER A 11 7.51 -10.47 -5.23
N ILE A 12 6.22 -10.18 -5.47
CA ILE A 12 5.70 -8.81 -5.52
C ILE A 12 5.88 -8.12 -4.16
N VAL A 13 5.51 -8.79 -3.07
CA VAL A 13 5.63 -8.24 -1.71
C VAL A 13 7.10 -7.98 -1.36
N TRP A 14 7.99 -8.92 -1.66
CA TRP A 14 9.41 -8.74 -1.41
C TRP A 14 9.98 -7.56 -2.21
N HIS A 15 9.78 -7.52 -3.53
CA HIS A 15 10.35 -6.45 -4.37
C HIS A 15 9.82 -5.06 -3.99
N SER A 16 8.51 -4.93 -3.75
CA SER A 16 7.88 -3.65 -3.38
C SER A 16 8.45 -3.11 -2.07
N THR A 17 8.49 -3.93 -1.02
CA THR A 17 9.04 -3.53 0.27
C THR A 17 10.56 -3.35 0.24
N LYS A 18 11.28 -4.09 -0.61
CA LYS A 18 12.73 -3.91 -0.81
C LYS A 18 13.07 -2.54 -1.38
N ILE A 19 12.27 -2.04 -2.31
CA ILE A 19 12.40 -0.69 -2.88
C ILE A 19 12.25 0.38 -1.78
N GLU A 20 11.34 0.16 -0.83
CA GLU A 20 11.10 1.04 0.33
C GLU A 20 12.16 0.86 1.45
N GLY A 21 13.17 0.01 1.25
CA GLY A 21 14.31 -0.14 2.17
C GLY A 21 14.23 -1.34 3.12
N CYS A 22 13.30 -2.28 2.91
CA CYS A 22 13.22 -3.51 3.72
C CYS A 22 14.54 -4.28 3.73
N SER A 23 14.99 -4.71 4.92
CA SER A 23 16.24 -5.48 5.05
C SER A 23 16.07 -7.00 4.96
N LEU A 24 14.84 -7.51 4.89
CA LEU A 24 14.55 -8.94 4.71
C LEU A 24 14.98 -9.41 3.32
N THR A 25 15.45 -10.65 3.27
CA THR A 25 15.71 -11.37 2.01
C THR A 25 14.42 -11.95 1.45
N GLU A 26 14.43 -12.39 0.20
CA GLU A 26 13.27 -13.05 -0.42
C GLU A 26 12.87 -14.32 0.37
N THR A 27 13.87 -15.08 0.84
CA THR A 27 13.65 -16.24 1.71
C THR A 27 13.02 -15.84 3.04
N ASP A 28 13.53 -14.79 3.71
CA ASP A 28 12.93 -14.31 4.97
C ASP A 28 11.47 -13.91 4.79
N THR A 29 11.18 -13.15 3.72
CA THR A 29 9.82 -12.73 3.37
C THR A 29 8.90 -13.92 3.13
N LYS A 30 9.36 -14.91 2.34
CA LYS A 30 8.58 -16.12 2.07
C LYS A 30 8.28 -16.88 3.35
N VAL A 31 9.30 -17.17 4.16
CA VAL A 31 9.09 -17.94 5.40
C VAL A 31 8.18 -17.16 6.37
N LEU A 32 8.29 -15.83 6.43
CA LEU A 32 7.40 -14.98 7.22
C LEU A 32 5.95 -15.05 6.76
N ILE A 33 5.67 -14.98 5.45
CA ILE A 33 4.31 -15.03 4.90
C ILE A 33 3.72 -16.43 5.06
N GLU A 34 4.50 -17.47 4.78
CA GLU A 34 3.99 -18.84 4.71
C GLU A 34 3.88 -19.53 6.07
N ASN A 35 4.79 -19.22 6.99
CA ASN A 35 4.96 -19.96 8.26
C ASN A 35 4.94 -19.05 9.49
N ASP A 36 4.74 -17.74 9.34
CA ASP A 36 4.77 -16.75 10.43
C ASP A 36 6.11 -16.71 11.21
N ILE A 37 7.22 -17.16 10.60
CA ILE A 37 8.54 -17.18 11.24
C ILE A 37 9.27 -15.87 10.94
N THR A 38 9.73 -15.19 12.00
CA THR A 38 10.51 -13.96 11.89
C THR A 38 12.00 -14.24 11.63
N ALA A 39 12.64 -13.39 10.85
CA ALA A 39 14.08 -13.40 10.64
C ALA A 39 14.83 -12.83 11.86
N ALA A 40 15.66 -13.67 12.48
CA ALA A 40 16.42 -13.29 13.65
C ALA A 40 17.40 -12.13 13.34
N GLY A 41 17.48 -11.16 14.25
CA GLY A 41 18.38 -10.00 14.12
C GLY A 41 17.93 -8.94 13.12
N LYS A 42 16.72 -9.03 12.57
CA LYS A 42 16.14 -8.02 11.67
C LYS A 42 15.13 -7.11 12.39
N PRO A 43 14.94 -5.86 11.95
CA PRO A 43 14.00 -4.94 12.60
C PRO A 43 12.56 -5.47 12.58
N LEU A 44 11.82 -5.31 13.68
CA LEU A 44 10.39 -5.66 13.74
C LEU A 44 9.58 -4.90 12.68
N LYS A 45 9.93 -3.63 12.44
CA LYS A 45 9.28 -2.79 11.42
C LYS A 45 9.29 -3.44 10.03
N ASP A 46 10.37 -4.11 9.65
CA ASP A 46 10.48 -4.73 8.34
C ASP A 46 9.54 -5.93 8.19
N HIS A 47 9.41 -6.73 9.25
CA HIS A 47 8.44 -7.83 9.29
C HIS A 47 7.01 -7.32 9.19
N LEU A 48 6.71 -6.23 9.92
CA LEU A 48 5.40 -5.60 9.88
C LEU A 48 5.09 -4.99 8.51
N MET A 49 6.08 -4.39 7.85
CA MET A 49 5.95 -3.88 6.48
C MET A 49 5.61 -4.98 5.47
N ILE A 50 6.24 -6.15 5.58
CA ILE A 50 5.90 -7.33 4.77
C ILE A 50 4.46 -7.78 5.04
N LYS A 51 4.06 -7.89 6.31
CA LYS A 51 2.70 -8.32 6.69
C LYS A 51 1.64 -7.33 6.23
N ASP A 52 1.87 -6.04 6.43
CA ASP A 52 0.98 -4.96 5.99
C ASP A 52 0.78 -5.00 4.46
N HIS A 53 1.89 -5.08 3.71
CA HIS A 53 1.83 -5.13 2.25
C HIS A 53 1.16 -6.40 1.72
N TYR A 54 1.45 -7.57 2.30
CA TYR A 54 0.81 -8.83 1.92
C TYR A 54 -0.71 -8.78 2.16
N ALA A 55 -1.14 -8.32 3.34
CA ALA A 55 -2.56 -8.17 3.66
C ALA A 55 -3.27 -7.18 2.73
N ALA A 56 -2.63 -6.06 2.40
CA ALA A 56 -3.17 -5.10 1.44
C ALA A 56 -3.32 -5.70 0.04
N PHE A 57 -2.35 -6.50 -0.41
CA PHE A 57 -2.39 -7.15 -1.72
C PHE A 57 -3.55 -8.15 -1.82
N GLU A 58 -3.69 -9.05 -0.84
CA GLU A 58 -4.78 -10.03 -0.81
C GLU A 58 -6.15 -9.32 -0.76
N TYR A 59 -6.27 -8.25 0.02
CA TYR A 59 -7.48 -7.43 0.04
C TYR A 59 -7.80 -6.84 -1.34
N ILE A 60 -6.83 -6.22 -2.01
CA ILE A 60 -7.01 -5.67 -3.36
C ILE A 60 -7.43 -6.77 -4.35
N LYS A 61 -6.80 -7.95 -4.27
CA LYS A 61 -7.12 -9.09 -5.13
C LYS A 61 -8.57 -9.55 -4.95
N GLU A 62 -9.05 -9.62 -3.71
CA GLU A 62 -10.45 -9.92 -3.41
C GLU A 62 -11.40 -8.85 -3.96
N GLN A 63 -11.11 -7.56 -3.72
CA GLN A 63 -11.94 -6.46 -4.21
C GLN A 63 -11.98 -6.41 -5.76
N ALA A 64 -10.87 -6.77 -6.41
CA ALA A 64 -10.81 -6.88 -7.87
C ALA A 64 -11.70 -8.02 -8.40
N LYS A 65 -11.72 -9.18 -7.73
CA LYS A 65 -12.65 -10.28 -8.06
C LYS A 65 -14.11 -9.85 -7.93
N ASN A 66 -14.41 -9.02 -6.93
CA ASN A 66 -15.73 -8.42 -6.72
C ASN A 66 -16.04 -7.26 -7.66
N LYS A 67 -15.14 -6.94 -8.60
CA LYS A 67 -15.27 -5.82 -9.56
C LYS A 67 -15.58 -4.47 -8.88
N ARG A 68 -15.08 -4.27 -7.66
CA ARG A 68 -15.28 -3.00 -6.94
C ARG A 68 -14.64 -1.86 -7.74
N LYS A 69 -15.41 -0.82 -8.04
CA LYS A 69 -14.90 0.39 -8.71
C LYS A 69 -13.93 1.14 -7.80
N LEU A 70 -12.97 1.84 -8.42
CA LEU A 70 -12.01 2.66 -7.69
C LEU A 70 -12.73 3.88 -7.09
N SER A 71 -12.51 4.15 -5.81
CA SER A 71 -13.00 5.35 -5.13
C SER A 71 -11.92 5.91 -4.21
N VAL A 72 -12.09 7.16 -3.78
CA VAL A 72 -11.15 7.77 -2.81
C VAL A 72 -11.15 6.98 -1.50
N ASP A 73 -12.32 6.53 -1.03
CA ASP A 73 -12.41 5.70 0.17
C ASP A 73 -11.69 4.36 0.00
N PHE A 74 -11.83 3.71 -1.16
CA PHE A 74 -11.10 2.46 -1.42
C PHE A 74 -9.58 2.69 -1.44
N ILE A 75 -9.09 3.80 -2.01
CA ILE A 75 -7.67 4.17 -1.96
C ILE A 75 -7.21 4.38 -0.50
N ARG A 76 -8.03 5.02 0.33
CA ARG A 76 -7.74 5.23 1.76
C ARG A 76 -7.71 3.92 2.53
N GLU A 77 -8.67 3.02 2.29
CA GLU A 77 -8.71 1.69 2.88
C GLU A 77 -7.43 0.90 2.55
N ILE A 78 -6.98 0.93 1.29
CA ILE A 78 -5.71 0.32 0.88
C ILE A 78 -4.53 0.98 1.62
N GLY A 79 -4.48 2.31 1.65
CA GLY A 79 -3.43 3.05 2.36
C GLY A 79 -3.35 2.68 3.84
N ALA A 80 -4.49 2.53 4.51
CA ALA A 80 -4.58 2.08 5.89
C ALA A 80 -4.02 0.67 6.07
N LEU A 81 -4.30 -0.26 5.14
CA LEU A 81 -3.78 -1.63 5.21
C LEU A 81 -2.26 -1.69 5.02
N VAL A 82 -1.73 -0.98 4.02
CA VAL A 82 -0.28 -0.92 3.72
C VAL A 82 0.51 -0.30 4.87
N MET A 83 -0.13 0.56 5.67
CA MET A 83 0.50 1.26 6.79
C MET A 83 -0.10 0.86 8.16
N LYS A 84 -0.76 -0.29 8.25
CA LYS A 84 -1.55 -0.68 9.44
C LYS A 84 -0.71 -0.71 10.71
N ASN A 85 0.49 -1.27 10.63
CA ASN A 85 1.43 -1.38 11.75
C ASN A 85 2.64 -0.47 11.60
N THR A 86 2.90 0.03 10.39
CA THR A 86 4.08 0.84 10.07
C THR A 86 3.80 2.33 9.93
N GLY A 87 2.54 2.71 9.80
CA GLY A 87 2.07 4.09 9.81
C GLY A 87 1.83 4.63 11.20
N GLY A 88 1.29 5.84 11.25
CA GLY A 88 0.94 6.47 12.50
C GLY A 88 0.54 7.93 12.36
N PHE A 89 0.34 8.53 13.52
CA PHE A 89 -0.15 9.88 13.65
C PHE A 89 0.94 10.93 13.39
N THR A 90 0.62 11.91 12.56
CA THR A 90 1.50 13.02 12.21
C THR A 90 0.82 14.34 12.55
N LYS A 91 1.49 15.16 13.37
CA LYS A 91 1.07 16.54 13.64
C LYS A 91 1.72 17.50 12.68
N THR A 92 0.93 18.42 12.14
CA THR A 92 1.45 19.49 11.29
C THR A 92 0.81 20.82 11.65
N VAL A 93 1.46 21.92 11.28
CA VAL A 93 0.92 23.28 11.45
C VAL A 93 -0.45 23.46 10.76
N LEU A 94 -0.72 22.65 9.72
CA LEU A 94 -1.89 22.75 8.87
C LEU A 94 -3.00 21.76 9.25
N GLY A 95 -2.74 20.87 10.22
CA GLY A 95 -3.66 19.85 10.68
C GLY A 95 -2.97 18.51 10.95
N ASP A 96 -3.66 17.68 11.72
CA ASP A 96 -3.19 16.37 12.11
C ASP A 96 -3.83 15.28 11.23
N PHE A 97 -3.07 14.24 10.89
CA PHE A 97 -3.56 13.12 10.10
C PHE A 97 -2.87 11.80 10.51
N ASP A 98 -3.52 10.67 10.27
CA ASP A 98 -3.03 9.35 10.65
C ASP A 98 -2.90 8.42 9.44
N THR A 99 -1.66 8.09 9.06
CA THR A 99 -1.42 7.24 7.89
C THR A 99 -1.87 5.79 8.11
N SER A 100 -1.88 5.31 9.37
CA SER A 100 -2.39 3.96 9.69
C SER A 100 -3.90 3.84 9.49
N LYS A 101 -4.61 4.96 9.41
CA LYS A 101 -6.06 5.05 9.14
C LYS A 101 -6.37 5.39 7.68
N GLY A 102 -5.34 5.53 6.85
CA GLY A 102 -5.50 5.92 5.46
C GLY A 102 -5.91 7.38 5.29
N ASP A 103 -5.57 8.24 6.24
CA ASP A 103 -5.84 9.67 6.08
C ASP A 103 -4.96 10.28 4.98
N LEU A 104 -5.55 11.20 4.22
CA LEU A 104 -4.80 11.97 3.25
C LEU A 104 -3.88 12.96 3.99
N ARG A 105 -2.66 13.12 3.48
CA ARG A 105 -1.70 14.07 4.05
C ARG A 105 -2.29 15.47 4.13
N LEU A 106 -1.97 16.17 5.20
CA LEU A 106 -2.24 17.61 5.38
C LEU A 106 -0.97 18.46 5.30
N ALA A 107 0.10 17.89 4.74
CA ALA A 107 1.40 18.55 4.56
C ALA A 107 1.83 18.58 3.10
N GLN A 108 2.64 19.59 2.76
CA GLN A 108 3.37 19.63 1.50
C GLN A 108 4.49 18.57 1.50
N VAL A 109 4.66 17.87 0.38
CA VAL A 109 5.71 16.85 0.21
C VAL A 109 6.69 17.29 -0.88
N TYR A 110 7.96 17.08 -0.58
CA TYR A 110 9.08 17.29 -1.49
C TYR A 110 9.98 16.06 -1.43
N VAL A 111 10.24 15.47 -2.59
CA VAL A 111 11.18 14.35 -2.73
C VAL A 111 12.20 14.75 -3.78
N ASP A 112 13.47 14.65 -3.41
CA ASP A 112 14.65 15.06 -4.20
C ASP A 112 14.59 16.49 -4.74
N LYS A 113 14.03 16.67 -5.94
CA LYS A 113 13.95 17.96 -6.64
C LYS A 113 12.53 18.28 -7.11
N LYS A 114 11.53 17.53 -6.65
CA LYS A 114 10.15 17.62 -7.14
C LYS A 114 9.16 17.90 -6.02
N TYR A 115 8.33 18.90 -6.24
CA TYR A 115 7.15 19.16 -5.42
C TYR A 115 5.99 18.30 -5.88
N PHE A 116 5.36 17.63 -4.91
CA PHE A 116 4.07 17.00 -5.11
C PHE A 116 2.96 18.06 -5.06
N PRO A 117 1.74 17.76 -5.55
CA PRO A 117 0.63 18.70 -5.48
C PRO A 117 0.40 19.23 -4.04
N ASP A 118 -0.10 20.45 -3.92
CA ASP A 118 -0.57 20.98 -2.63
C ASP A 118 -1.60 20.02 -2.02
N TYR A 119 -1.50 19.75 -0.72
CA TYR A 119 -2.39 18.83 -0.01
C TYR A 119 -3.88 19.20 -0.18
N LYS A 120 -4.20 20.49 -0.31
CA LYS A 120 -5.56 20.99 -0.57
C LYS A 120 -6.13 20.52 -1.90
N LYS A 121 -5.26 20.21 -2.87
CA LYS A 121 -5.65 19.73 -4.21
C LYS A 121 -5.75 18.21 -4.26
N VAL A 122 -5.15 17.49 -3.32
CA VAL A 122 -5.08 16.01 -3.34
C VAL A 122 -6.46 15.36 -3.39
N PRO A 123 -7.47 15.77 -2.59
CA PRO A 123 -8.80 15.14 -2.63
C PRO A 123 -9.43 15.21 -4.01
N GLU A 124 -9.35 16.37 -4.68
CA GLU A 124 -9.97 16.56 -6.00
C GLU A 124 -9.20 15.81 -7.10
N LEU A 125 -7.87 15.83 -7.05
CA LEU A 125 -7.03 15.06 -7.97
C LEU A 125 -7.29 13.54 -7.86
N LEU A 126 -7.53 13.03 -6.64
CA LEU A 126 -7.88 11.63 -6.44
C LEU A 126 -9.25 11.29 -7.02
N LYS A 127 -10.27 12.15 -6.85
CA LYS A 127 -11.57 11.94 -7.49
C LYS A 127 -11.45 11.85 -9.02
N HIS A 128 -10.70 12.78 -9.62
CA HIS A 128 -10.44 12.78 -11.06
C HIS A 128 -9.73 11.49 -11.50
N LEU A 129 -8.73 11.02 -10.74
CA LEU A 129 -8.05 9.76 -10.99
C LEU A 129 -9.03 8.57 -10.93
N CYS A 130 -9.86 8.49 -9.89
CA CYS A 130 -10.85 7.43 -9.75
C CYS A 130 -11.81 7.40 -10.93
N GLN A 131 -12.35 8.55 -11.33
CA GLN A 131 -13.23 8.65 -12.48
C GLN A 131 -12.54 8.17 -13.77
N PHE A 132 -11.34 8.69 -14.04
CA PHE A 132 -10.56 8.37 -15.23
C PHE A 132 -10.21 6.87 -15.36
N VAL A 133 -9.95 6.19 -14.23
CA VAL A 133 -9.69 4.75 -14.20
C VAL A 133 -10.99 3.97 -14.42
N ASN A 134 -12.06 4.33 -13.70
CA ASN A 134 -13.35 3.64 -13.82
C ASN A 134 -13.93 3.73 -15.24
N GLU A 135 -13.83 4.89 -15.89
CA GLU A 135 -14.26 5.06 -17.29
C GLU A 135 -13.51 4.13 -18.25
N ARG A 136 -12.24 3.80 -17.97
CA ARG A 136 -11.49 2.83 -18.77
C ARG A 136 -11.92 1.39 -18.50
N ILE A 137 -12.15 1.06 -17.24
CA ILE A 137 -12.67 -0.26 -16.86
C ILE A 137 -14.01 -0.49 -17.57
N ASP A 138 -14.92 0.48 -17.52
CA ASP A 138 -16.23 0.40 -18.19
C ASP A 138 -16.13 0.24 -19.71
N LYS A 139 -15.11 0.86 -20.33
CA LYS A 139 -14.85 0.71 -21.77
C LYS A 139 -14.26 -0.65 -22.14
N SER A 140 -13.48 -1.26 -21.25
CA SER A 140 -12.89 -2.59 -21.47
C SER A 140 -13.85 -3.75 -21.25
N GLU A 141 -14.96 -3.53 -20.52
CA GLU A 141 -16.03 -4.51 -20.33
C GLU A 141 -17.12 -4.45 -21.42
N ARG A 142 -16.97 -3.55 -22.40
CA ARG A 142 -17.81 -3.46 -23.61
C ARG A 142 -17.13 -4.14 -24.79
#